data_AF-M0MJM8-F1
#
_entry.id   AF-M0MJM8-F1
#
_cell.length_a   1.000
_cell.length_b   1.000
_cell.length_c   1.000
_cell.angle_alpha   90.00
_cell.angle_beta   90.00
_cell.angle_gamma   90.00
#
_symmetry.space_group_name_H-M   'P 1'
#
loop_
_entity.id
_entity.type
_entity.pdbx_description
1 polymer ?
#
loop_
_entity_poly.entity_id
_entity_poly.type
_entity_poly.pdbx_seq_one_letter_code
_entity_poly.pdbx_strand_id
1 'polypeptide(L)'
;MTRRARLRTESTRASVVAAALAPDNTPEMETTVDDETIETTIARETTGGLRTTVDDYVVNLSVAERIAQTAERRVTDREADHDADRGETNRAIDQPRSTDDVDDTQNTNDTNP
;
A
#
# COMPACT_ATOMS: atom_id res chain seq x y z
N MET A 1 -25.21 13.11 32.69
CA MET A 1 -25.00 13.99 31.51
C MET A 1 -23.77 13.48 30.79
N THR A 2 -23.85 13.17 29.50
CA THR A 2 -22.67 12.75 28.73
C THR A 2 -22.02 13.97 28.07
N ARG A 3 -20.71 13.94 27.94
CA ARG A 3 -19.89 14.95 27.26
C ARG A 3 -19.54 14.37 25.90
N ARG A 4 -19.60 15.18 24.86
CA ARG A 4 -19.42 14.72 23.48
C ARG A 4 -18.42 15.58 22.73
N ALA A 5 -17.58 14.94 21.93
CA ALA A 5 -16.72 15.56 20.93
C ALA A 5 -17.04 14.97 19.56
N ARG A 6 -16.96 15.79 18.51
CA ARG A 6 -17.09 15.38 17.11
C ARG A 6 -15.86 15.86 16.37
N LEU A 7 -15.11 14.94 15.79
CA LEU A 7 -13.90 15.20 15.03
C LEU A 7 -14.18 14.92 13.56
N ARG A 8 -13.86 15.87 12.70
CA ARG A 8 -13.96 15.75 11.25
C ARG A 8 -12.55 15.84 10.67
N THR A 9 -12.19 14.89 9.81
CA THR A 9 -10.87 14.83 9.19
C THR A 9 -11.04 14.53 7.71
N GLU A 10 -10.36 15.31 6.88
CA GLU A 10 -10.28 15.08 5.44
C GLU A 10 -9.07 14.20 5.12
N SER A 11 -9.27 13.17 4.30
CA SER A 11 -8.26 12.23 3.85
C SER A 11 -8.69 11.62 2.52
N THR A 12 -7.80 11.66 1.52
CA THR A 12 -8.01 10.97 0.23
C THR A 12 -8.08 9.44 0.38
N ARG A 13 -7.82 8.92 1.59
CA ARG A 13 -7.76 7.50 1.94
C ARG A 13 -8.68 7.19 3.11
N ALA A 14 -9.77 7.95 3.25
CA ALA A 14 -10.66 7.91 4.40
C ALA A 14 -11.15 6.50 4.77
N SER A 15 -11.51 5.67 3.79
CA SER A 15 -11.95 4.29 4.01
C SER A 15 -10.87 3.40 4.62
N VAL A 16 -9.62 3.52 4.15
CA VAL A 16 -8.47 2.76 4.66
C VAL A 16 -8.12 3.20 6.08
N VAL A 17 -8.10 4.50 6.31
CA VAL A 17 -7.79 5.07 7.63
C VAL A 17 -8.87 4.69 8.65
N ALA A 18 -10.15 4.78 8.29
CA ALA A 18 -11.25 4.35 9.15
C ALA A 18 -11.19 2.85 9.48
N ALA A 19 -10.83 2.01 8.51
CA ALA A 19 -10.63 0.57 8.76
C ALA A 19 -9.46 0.31 9.73
N ALA A 20 -8.40 1.12 9.68
CA ALA A 20 -7.28 1.03 10.62
C ALA A 20 -7.63 1.52 12.03
N LEU A 21 -8.60 2.43 12.17
CA LEU A 21 -9.09 2.92 13.46
C LEU A 21 -10.12 2.00 14.13
N ALA A 22 -10.87 1.23 13.33
CA ALA A 22 -11.95 0.38 13.80
C ALA A 22 -11.60 -0.58 14.97
N PRO A 23 -10.40 -1.18 15.06
CA PRO A 23 -10.06 -2.07 16.17
C PRO A 23 -10.05 -1.41 17.56
N ASP A 24 -9.72 -0.12 17.63
CA ASP A 24 -9.66 0.62 18.90
C ASP A 24 -10.97 1.35 19.23
N ASN A 25 -11.94 1.31 18.30
CA ASN A 25 -13.23 1.91 18.52
C ASN A 25 -14.02 1.13 19.59
N THR A 26 -14.50 1.87 20.58
CA THR A 26 -15.37 1.35 21.65
C THR A 26 -16.84 1.67 21.35
N PRO A 27 -17.82 1.07 22.04
CA PRO A 27 -19.24 1.42 21.86
C PRO A 27 -19.60 2.89 22.14
N GLU A 28 -18.71 3.62 22.81
CA GLU A 28 -18.81 5.05 23.09
C GLU A 28 -18.21 5.92 21.96
N MET A 29 -17.74 5.28 20.88
CA MET A 29 -17.15 5.89 19.70
C MET A 29 -17.92 5.44 18.46
N GLU A 30 -18.29 6.40 17.63
CA GLU A 30 -18.98 6.14 16.37
C GLU A 30 -18.18 6.82 15.26
N THR A 31 -17.68 6.03 14.31
CA THR A 31 -16.93 6.52 13.14
C THR A 31 -17.74 6.27 11.89
N THR A 32 -17.92 7.31 11.09
CA THR A 32 -18.55 7.26 9.77
C THR A 32 -17.59 7.80 8.73
N VAL A 33 -17.72 7.31 7.50
CA VAL A 33 -16.95 7.78 6.35
C VAL A 33 -17.93 8.23 5.28
N ASP A 34 -17.70 9.44 4.78
CA ASP A 34 -18.41 10.04 3.66
C ASP A 34 -17.38 10.56 2.67
N ASP A 35 -17.21 9.87 1.55
CA ASP A 35 -16.14 10.08 0.56
C ASP A 35 -14.74 10.20 1.20
N GLU A 36 -14.18 11.41 1.23
CA GLU A 36 -12.86 11.74 1.78
C GLU A 36 -12.95 12.29 3.21
N THR A 37 -14.11 12.24 3.84
CA THR A 37 -14.31 12.72 5.21
C THR A 37 -14.49 11.55 6.16
N ILE A 38 -13.65 11.50 7.19
CA ILE A 38 -13.84 10.67 8.37
C ILE A 38 -14.47 11.53 9.45
N GLU A 39 -15.57 11.06 10.02
CA GLU A 39 -16.18 11.70 11.16
C GLU A 39 -16.32 10.75 12.33
N THR A 40 -15.71 11.13 13.46
CA THR A 40 -15.77 10.35 14.70
C THR A 40 -16.45 11.15 15.80
N THR A 41 -17.50 10.57 16.38
CA THR A 41 -18.17 11.08 17.57
C THR A 41 -17.75 10.25 18.78
N ILE A 42 -17.31 10.93 19.84
CA ILE A 42 -16.89 10.30 21.10
C ILE A 42 -17.78 10.83 22.21
N ALA A 43 -18.39 9.94 22.99
CA ALA A 43 -19.23 10.29 24.13
C ALA A 43 -18.67 9.68 25.43
N ARG A 44 -18.36 10.51 26.43
CA ARG A 44 -17.86 10.04 27.75
C ARG A 44 -18.65 10.67 28.90
N GLU A 45 -18.63 10.03 30.06
CA GLU A 45 -19.32 10.55 31.24
C GLU A 45 -18.63 11.77 31.85
N THR A 46 -17.31 11.89 31.73
CA THR A 46 -16.54 12.98 32.34
C THR A 46 -15.77 13.76 31.28
N THR A 47 -15.50 15.04 31.55
CA THR A 47 -14.66 15.86 30.66
C THR A 47 -13.22 15.34 30.61
N GLY A 48 -12.70 14.84 31.73
CA GLY A 48 -11.37 14.22 31.79
C GLY A 48 -11.28 12.97 30.92
N GLY A 49 -12.25 12.06 31.04
CA GLY A 49 -12.32 10.87 30.19
C GLY A 49 -12.49 11.21 28.72
N LEU A 50 -13.32 12.22 28.40
CA LEU A 50 -13.46 12.70 27.02
C LEU A 50 -12.11 13.20 26.46
N ARG A 51 -11.40 14.03 27.22
CA ARG A 51 -10.09 14.57 26.80
C ARG A 51 -9.11 13.45 26.51
N THR A 52 -8.94 12.51 27.44
CA THR A 52 -8.03 11.38 27.26
C THR A 52 -8.37 10.57 26.02
N THR A 53 -9.65 10.21 25.81
CA THR A 53 -10.03 9.45 24.62
C THR A 53 -9.82 10.24 23.32
N VAL A 54 -10.08 11.54 23.32
CA VAL A 54 -9.80 12.39 22.15
C VAL A 54 -8.30 12.45 21.87
N ASP A 55 -7.47 12.64 22.90
CA ASP A 55 -6.01 12.68 22.78
C ASP A 55 -5.48 11.36 22.17
N ASP A 56 -5.93 10.22 22.70
CA ASP A 56 -5.55 8.89 22.19
C ASP A 56 -6.04 8.66 20.75
N TYR A 57 -7.28 9.05 20.44
CA TYR A 57 -7.84 8.91 19.10
C TYR A 57 -7.06 9.72 18.05
N VAL A 58 -6.69 10.96 18.37
CA VAL A 58 -5.94 11.81 17.43
C VAL A 58 -4.54 11.24 17.14
N VAL A 59 -3.90 10.64 18.15
CA VAL A 59 -2.63 9.92 17.96
C VAL A 59 -2.82 8.73 17.02
N ASN A 60 -3.82 7.88 17.28
CA ASN A 60 -4.11 6.71 16.43
C ASN A 60 -4.45 7.13 14.99
N LEU A 61 -5.25 8.18 14.80
CA LEU A 61 -5.58 8.76 13.50
C LEU A 61 -4.33 9.22 12.74
N SER A 62 -3.42 9.92 13.42
CA SER A 62 -2.17 10.40 12.82
C SER A 62 -1.27 9.24 12.36
N VAL A 63 -1.23 8.15 13.12
CA VAL A 63 -0.48 6.94 12.75
C VAL A 63 -1.14 6.24 11.56
N ALA A 64 -2.45 6.06 11.58
CA ALA A 64 -3.20 5.44 10.48
C ALA A 64 -3.02 6.20 9.16
N GLU A 65 -3.13 7.52 9.18
CA GLU A 65 -2.93 8.40 8.03
C GLU A 65 -1.51 8.25 7.45
N ARG A 66 -0.49 8.27 8.31
CA ARG A 66 0.92 8.12 7.87
C ARG A 66 1.20 6.75 7.26
N ILE A 67 0.64 5.69 7.83
CA ILE A 67 0.77 4.33 7.28
C ILE A 67 0.07 4.23 5.93
N ALA A 68 -1.14 4.80 5.82
CA ALA A 68 -1.89 4.82 4.57
C ALA A 68 -1.08 5.48 3.45
N GLN A 69 -0.53 6.68 3.68
CA GLN A 69 0.31 7.39 2.71
C GLN A 69 1.58 6.61 2.35
N THR A 70 2.24 5.99 3.33
CA THR A 70 3.45 5.19 3.08
C THR A 70 3.15 3.95 2.24
N ALA A 71 2.00 3.30 2.46
CA ALA A 71 1.58 2.15 1.68
C ALA A 71 1.35 2.51 0.21
N GLU A 72 0.78 3.68 -0.07
CA GLU A 72 0.58 4.19 -1.44
C GLU A 72 1.89 4.35 -2.19
N ARG A 73 2.84 5.05 -1.57
CA ARG A 73 4.15 5.29 -2.17
C ARG A 73 4.87 3.99 -2.55
N ARG A 74 4.71 2.95 -1.73
CA ARG A 74 5.30 1.63 -2.03
C ARG A 74 4.59 0.90 -3.17
N VAL A 75 3.31 1.16 -3.40
CA VAL A 75 2.60 0.62 -4.57
C VAL A 75 3.08 1.33 -5.82
N THR A 76 3.15 2.67 -5.81
CA THR A 76 3.62 3.46 -6.96
C THR A 76 5.08 3.15 -7.32
N ASP A 77 5.95 3.01 -6.33
CA ASP A 77 7.36 2.66 -6.56
C ASP A 77 7.48 1.24 -7.17
N ARG A 78 6.65 0.29 -6.73
CA ARG A 78 6.64 -1.09 -7.27
C ARG A 78 6.07 -1.16 -8.69
N GLU A 79 5.06 -0.35 -9.02
CA GLU A 79 4.53 -0.26 -10.38
C GLU A 79 5.60 0.25 -11.36
N ALA A 80 6.36 1.28 -10.95
CA ALA A 80 7.48 1.79 -11.74
C ALA A 80 8.57 0.73 -11.97
N ASP A 81 8.92 -0.06 -10.95
CA ASP A 81 9.88 -1.17 -11.09
C ASP A 81 9.36 -2.29 -12.01
N HIS A 82 8.07 -2.65 -11.91
CA HIS A 82 7.48 -3.69 -12.77
C HIS A 82 7.38 -3.27 -14.25
N ASP A 83 7.11 -2.00 -14.53
CA ASP A 83 7.10 -1.50 -15.90
C ASP A 83 8.51 -1.46 -16.51
N ALA A 84 9.54 -1.20 -15.72
CA ALA A 84 10.93 -1.29 -16.17
C ALA A 84 11.31 -2.74 -16.56
N ASP A 85 10.90 -3.74 -15.78
CA ASP A 85 11.17 -5.16 -16.04
C ASP A 85 10.43 -5.70 -17.28
N ARG A 86 9.18 -5.26 -17.51
CA ARG A 86 8.41 -5.62 -18.71
C ARG A 86 8.94 -4.95 -19.98
N GLY A 87 9.56 -3.77 -19.87
CA GLY A 87 10.14 -3.04 -21.00
C GLY A 87 11.43 -3.64 -21.57
N GLU A 88 12.11 -4.51 -20.80
CA GLU A 88 13.41 -5.06 -21.16
C GLU A 88 13.32 -6.50 -21.75
N THR A 89 12.30 -7.27 -21.37
CA THR A 89 12.17 -8.69 -21.75
C THR A 89 11.58 -8.97 -23.13
N ASN A 90 10.97 -7.99 -23.81
CA ASN A 90 10.33 -8.18 -25.12
C ASN A 90 11.18 -7.78 -26.36
N ARG A 91 12.43 -7.31 -26.21
CA ARG A 91 13.29 -6.98 -27.37
C ARG A 91 14.23 -8.10 -27.84
N ALA A 92 14.44 -9.15 -27.05
CA ALA A 92 15.48 -10.14 -27.32
C ALA A 92 15.00 -11.41 -28.03
N ILE A 93 13.68 -11.62 -28.20
CA ILE A 93 13.12 -12.89 -28.71
C ILE A 93 12.66 -12.83 -30.18
N ASP A 94 12.75 -11.66 -30.83
CA ASP A 94 12.32 -11.48 -32.23
C ASP A 94 13.50 -11.15 -33.17
N GLN A 95 14.67 -11.78 -32.92
CA GLN A 95 15.70 -11.89 -33.95
C GLN A 95 15.61 -13.29 -34.56
N PRO A 96 15.21 -13.43 -35.84
CA PRO A 96 15.32 -14.71 -36.52
C PRO A 96 16.80 -15.11 -36.57
N ARG A 97 17.12 -16.26 -35.99
CA ARG A 97 18.46 -16.86 -36.10
C ARG A 97 18.76 -17.07 -37.58
N SER A 98 19.73 -16.32 -38.13
CA SER A 98 20.28 -16.58 -39.45
C SER A 98 21.02 -17.91 -39.39
N THR A 99 20.49 -18.92 -40.07
CA THR A 99 21.13 -20.22 -40.24
C THR A 99 22.09 -20.15 -41.42
N ASP A 100 23.18 -19.40 -41.26
CA ASP A 100 24.32 -19.45 -42.19
C ASP A 100 25.54 -19.85 -41.37
N ASP A 101 25.68 -21.15 -41.12
CA ASP A 101 26.97 -21.80 -40.81
C ASP A 101 26.76 -23.31 -40.97
N VAL A 102 26.73 -23.74 -42.23
CA VAL A 102 26.97 -25.14 -42.59
C VAL A 102 28.10 -25.12 -43.61
N ASP A 103 29.34 -25.18 -43.13
CA ASP A 103 30.46 -25.63 -43.96
C ASP A 103 31.19 -26.77 -43.24
N ASP A 104 30.93 -27.96 -43.76
CA ASP A 104 31.63 -29.20 -43.51
C ASP A 104 33.12 -29.05 -43.79
N THR A 105 34.00 -29.43 -42.86
CA THR A 105 35.15 -30.26 -43.25
C THR A 105 35.69 -31.09 -42.08
N GLN A 106 35.76 -32.39 -42.38
CA GLN A 106 36.20 -33.50 -41.54
C GLN A 106 37.65 -33.36 -41.06
N ASN A 107 37.95 -33.84 -39.84
CA ASN A 107 39.16 -34.64 -39.63
C ASN A 107 39.06 -35.47 -38.33
N THR A 108 38.68 -36.73 -38.43
CA THR A 108 38.94 -37.73 -37.38
C THR A 108 39.84 -38.80 -37.96
N ASN A 109 41.15 -38.67 -37.73
CA ASN A 109 42.19 -39.69 -37.84
C ASN A 109 43.29 -39.25 -36.84
N ASP A 110 43.91 -40.07 -36.00
CA ASP A 110 44.05 -41.52 -36.03
C ASP A 110 44.68 -42.05 -34.71
N THR A 111 44.33 -43.30 -34.39
CA THR A 111 45.20 -44.39 -33.87
C THR A 111 45.88 -44.31 -32.49
N ASN A 112 45.63 -45.35 -31.66
CA ASN A 112 46.58 -45.81 -30.63
C ASN A 112 46.76 -47.35 -30.74
N PRO A 113 48.00 -47.88 -30.77
CA PRO A 113 48.28 -49.32 -30.73
C PRO A 113 48.14 -49.93 -29.33
#